data_AF-A0A7K3AQ42-F1
#
_entry.id   AF-A0A7K3AQ42-F1
#
_cell.length_a   1.000
_cell.length_b   1.000
_cell.length_c   1.000
_cell.angle_alpha   90.00
_cell.angle_beta   90.00
_cell.angle_gamma   90.00
#
_symmetry.space_group_name_H-M   'P 1'
#
loop_
_entity.id
_entity.type
_entity.pdbx_description
1 polymer ?
#
loop_
_entity_poly.entity_id
_entity_poly.type
_entity_poly.pdbx_seq_one_letter_code
_entity_poly.pdbx_strand_id
1 'polypeptide(L)'
;MVEPMMPRAGPEVELNARDWCASSPHEQRIYVALQDLTGPTPAMVRAALNGLGYLDEHIHDLKKSGATTQFFLDLRENGGRLGLEGSVGGEEPVVDKVVAPATGPFAAGRSQR
;
A
#
# COMPACT_ATOMS: atom_id res chain seq x y z
N MET A 1 -32.93 -15.31 25.77
CA MET A 1 -31.91 -14.32 26.16
C MET A 1 -30.90 -14.28 25.03
N VAL A 2 -30.88 -13.21 24.24
CA VAL A 2 -29.89 -12.98 23.18
C VAL A 2 -28.75 -12.20 23.82
N GLU A 3 -27.52 -12.67 23.68
CA GLU A 3 -26.34 -11.82 23.44
C GLU A 3 -25.37 -12.54 22.47
N PRO A 4 -24.96 -11.90 21.37
CA PRO A 4 -24.10 -12.49 20.33
C PRO A 4 -22.62 -12.22 20.65
N MET A 5 -21.80 -13.26 20.79
CA MET A 5 -20.34 -13.08 20.80
C MET A 5 -19.81 -13.18 19.36
N MET A 6 -19.63 -11.99 18.78
CA MET A 6 -18.62 -11.54 17.80
C MET A 6 -18.08 -12.58 16.80
N PRO A 7 -18.06 -12.28 15.48
CA PRO A 7 -17.28 -13.09 14.54
C PRO A 7 -15.82 -13.07 15.03
N ARG A 8 -15.34 -14.22 15.47
CA ARG A 8 -13.92 -14.44 15.75
C ARG A 8 -13.23 -14.14 14.43
N ALA A 9 -12.54 -13.01 14.34
CA ALA A 9 -11.65 -12.73 13.23
C ALA A 9 -10.84 -14.02 13.00
N GLY A 10 -10.90 -14.55 11.77
CA GLY A 10 -10.00 -15.62 11.35
C GLY A 10 -8.55 -15.20 11.61
N PRO A 11 -7.58 -16.14 11.56
CA PRO A 11 -6.20 -15.86 11.94
C PRO A 11 -5.77 -14.53 11.32
N GLU A 12 -5.41 -13.58 12.18
CA GLU A 12 -4.84 -12.30 11.75
C GLU A 12 -3.81 -12.62 10.69
N VAL A 13 -4.11 -12.16 9.47
CA VAL A 13 -3.36 -12.52 8.28
C VAL A 13 -2.08 -11.69 8.33
N GLU A 14 -1.10 -12.12 9.12
CA GLU A 14 0.15 -11.37 9.26
C GLU A 14 1.04 -11.52 8.01
N LEU A 15 1.80 -10.46 7.74
CA LEU A 15 2.91 -10.49 6.80
C LEU A 15 3.95 -11.49 7.30
N ASN A 16 4.47 -12.32 6.40
CA ASN A 16 5.53 -13.26 6.78
C ASN A 16 6.88 -12.52 6.92
N ALA A 17 7.89 -13.16 7.53
CA ALA A 17 9.20 -12.53 7.73
C ALA A 17 9.89 -12.06 6.42
N ARG A 18 9.58 -12.71 5.29
CA ARG A 18 10.07 -12.30 3.96
C ARG A 18 9.36 -11.04 3.47
N ASP A 19 8.03 -10.96 3.64
CA ASP A 19 7.24 -9.76 3.31
C ASP A 19 7.76 -8.55 4.11
N TRP A 20 8.03 -8.75 5.41
CA TRP A 20 8.62 -7.73 6.27
C TRP A 20 10.03 -7.30 5.83
N CYS A 21 10.89 -8.25 5.48
CA CYS A 21 12.25 -7.94 5.03
C CYS A 21 12.25 -7.23 3.67
N ALA A 22 11.31 -7.59 2.78
CA ALA A 22 11.16 -6.97 1.47
C ALA A 22 10.51 -5.59 1.52
N SER A 23 9.70 -5.26 2.55
CA SER A 23 8.96 -4.00 2.60
C SER A 23 9.87 -2.77 2.71
N SER A 24 10.85 -2.78 3.62
CA SER A 24 11.65 -1.59 3.92
C SER A 24 12.42 -1.02 2.71
N PRO A 25 13.06 -1.83 1.85
CA PRO A 25 13.66 -1.34 0.61
C PRO A 25 12.66 -0.68 -0.36
N HIS A 26 11.43 -1.20 -0.44
CA HIS A 26 10.38 -0.63 -1.29
C HIS A 26 9.84 0.67 -0.71
N GLU A 27 9.55 0.69 0.60
CA GLU A 27 9.11 1.89 1.34
C GLU A 27 10.09 3.05 1.11
N GLN A 28 11.40 2.81 1.31
CA GLN A 28 12.42 3.84 1.13
C GLN A 28 12.53 4.33 -0.32
N ARG A 29 12.51 3.43 -1.31
CA ARG A 29 12.60 3.80 -2.73
C ARG A 29 11.42 4.67 -3.16
N ILE A 30 10.22 4.30 -2.73
CA ILE A 30 8.99 5.01 -3.03
C ILE A 30 9.00 6.38 -2.34
N TYR A 31 9.39 6.44 -1.07
CA TYR A 31 9.54 7.72 -0.34
C TYR A 31 10.45 8.68 -1.12
N VAL A 32 11.65 8.23 -1.51
CA VAL A 32 12.64 9.06 -2.21
C VAL A 32 12.15 9.52 -3.59
N ALA A 33 11.39 8.69 -4.30
CA ALA A 33 10.84 9.09 -5.60
C ALA A 33 9.68 10.11 -5.50
N LEU A 34 8.99 10.14 -4.35
CA LEU A 34 7.78 10.93 -4.18
C LEU A 34 7.99 12.21 -3.35
N GLN A 35 9.09 12.32 -2.59
CA GLN A 35 9.35 13.46 -1.68
C GLN A 35 9.45 14.81 -2.40
N ASP A 36 9.95 14.83 -3.64
CA ASP A 36 10.13 16.07 -4.40
C ASP A 36 8.89 16.46 -5.23
N LEU A 37 7.81 15.68 -5.17
CA LEU A 37 6.58 15.97 -5.91
C LEU A 37 5.78 17.11 -5.26
N THR A 38 5.86 18.30 -5.86
CA THR A 38 5.03 19.44 -5.47
C THR A 38 3.65 19.36 -6.14
N GLY A 39 2.57 19.40 -5.34
CA GLY A 39 1.19 19.35 -5.85
C GLY A 39 0.85 18.04 -6.58
N PRO A 40 1.09 16.87 -5.98
CA PRO A 40 1.01 15.58 -6.66
C PRO A 40 -0.38 15.36 -7.26
N THR A 41 -0.39 14.97 -8.53
CA THR A 41 -1.58 14.45 -9.21
C THR A 41 -1.47 12.93 -9.32
N PRO A 42 -2.60 12.21 -9.48
CA PRO A 42 -2.59 10.79 -9.79
C PRO A 42 -1.64 10.44 -10.95
N ALA A 43 -1.64 11.22 -12.02
CA ALA A 43 -0.75 10.99 -13.15
C ALA A 43 0.74 11.11 -12.79
N MET A 44 1.13 12.10 -11.97
CA MET A 44 2.51 12.28 -11.52
C MET A 44 2.98 11.15 -10.63
N VAL A 45 2.16 10.73 -9.67
CA VAL A 45 2.48 9.61 -8.78
C VAL A 45 2.59 8.31 -9.58
N ARG A 46 1.67 8.07 -10.53
CA ARG A 46 1.75 6.92 -11.45
C ARG A 46 3.05 6.93 -12.25
N ALA A 47 3.44 8.07 -12.81
CA ALA A 47 4.67 8.18 -13.60
C ALA A 47 5.92 7.90 -12.74
N ALA A 48 5.96 8.42 -11.51
CA ALA A 48 7.06 8.16 -10.58
C ALA A 48 7.18 6.67 -10.20
N LEU A 49 6.05 6.02 -9.89
CA LEU A 49 6.02 4.59 -9.57
C LEU A 49 6.42 3.72 -10.77
N ASN A 50 5.92 4.03 -11.98
CA ASN A 50 6.34 3.35 -13.20
C ASN A 50 7.84 3.56 -13.49
N GLY A 51 8.39 4.75 -13.20
CA GLY A 51 9.82 5.04 -13.31
C GLY A 51 10.70 4.19 -12.39
N LEU A 52 10.16 3.72 -11.26
CA LEU A 52 10.82 2.77 -10.37
C LEU A 52 10.71 1.31 -10.84
N GLY A 53 9.90 1.04 -11.87
CA GLY A 53 9.64 -0.31 -12.39
C GLY A 53 8.37 -0.96 -11.86
N TYR A 54 7.53 -0.25 -11.11
CA TYR A 54 6.22 -0.75 -10.71
C TYR A 54 5.22 -0.63 -11.85
N LEU A 55 4.71 -1.76 -12.32
CA LEU A 55 3.74 -1.80 -13.42
C LEU A 55 2.39 -1.23 -12.99
N ASP A 56 1.66 -0.63 -13.94
CA ASP A 56 0.33 -0.07 -13.70
C ASP A 56 -0.68 -1.09 -13.13
N GLU A 57 -0.51 -2.38 -13.43
CA GLU A 57 -1.34 -3.47 -12.90
C GLU A 57 -1.20 -3.64 -11.38
N HIS A 58 -0.06 -3.24 -10.81
CA HIS A 58 0.20 -3.29 -9.37
C HIS A 58 -0.21 -2.01 -8.65
N ILE A 59 -0.52 -0.92 -9.39
CA ILE A 59 -0.87 0.38 -8.81
C ILE A 59 -2.39 0.48 -8.71
N HIS A 60 -2.91 0.45 -7.49
CA HIS A 60 -4.34 0.43 -7.19
C HIS A 60 -4.81 1.72 -6.50
N ASP A 61 -6.10 2.02 -6.68
CA ASP A 61 -6.84 3.11 -6.01
C ASP A 61 -6.14 4.46 -5.98
N LEU A 62 -5.42 4.77 -7.06
CA LEU A 62 -4.69 6.02 -7.22
C LEU A 62 -5.66 7.19 -7.36
N LYS A 63 -5.82 7.96 -6.29
CA LYS A 63 -6.83 9.02 -6.19
C LYS A 63 -6.29 10.25 -5.47
N LYS A 64 -6.79 11.42 -5.88
CA LYS A 64 -6.51 12.67 -5.21
C LYS A 64 -7.57 12.94 -4.14
N SER A 65 -7.13 13.24 -2.92
CA SER A 65 -7.96 13.63 -1.79
C SER A 65 -7.51 14.99 -1.28
N GLY A 66 -8.17 16.06 -1.73
CA GLY A 66 -7.73 17.43 -1.42
C GLY A 66 -6.35 17.75 -2.00
N ALA A 67 -5.40 18.08 -1.13
CA ALA A 67 -4.01 18.37 -1.53
C ALA A 67 -3.15 17.11 -1.69
N THR A 68 -3.59 15.96 -1.18
CA THR A 68 -2.81 14.73 -1.19
C THR A 68 -3.28 13.78 -2.29
N THR A 69 -2.36 12.93 -2.77
CA THR A 69 -2.66 11.79 -3.64
C THR A 69 -2.34 10.52 -2.89
N GLN A 70 -3.34 9.63 -2.82
CA GLN A 70 -3.26 8.32 -2.18
C GLN A 70 -3.12 7.24 -3.24
N PHE A 71 -2.42 6.16 -2.91
CA PHE A 71 -2.26 5.00 -3.76
C PHE A 71 -2.04 3.74 -2.93
N PHE A 72 -2.27 2.61 -3.58
CA PHE A 72 -1.84 1.32 -3.07
C PHE A 72 -0.98 0.62 -4.10
N LEU A 73 -0.06 -0.20 -3.61
CA LEU A 73 0.86 -0.96 -4.42
C LEU A 73 0.76 -2.44 -4.04
N ASP A 74 0.50 -3.28 -5.03
CA ASP A 74 0.51 -4.73 -4.90
C ASP A 74 1.94 -5.26 -5.07
N LEU A 75 2.55 -5.75 -3.99
CA LEU A 75 3.87 -6.36 -3.98
C LEU A 75 3.80 -7.85 -3.61
N ARG A 76 2.66 -8.51 -3.88
CA ARG A 76 2.48 -9.93 -3.60
C ARG A 76 3.39 -10.76 -4.51
N GLU A 77 4.52 -11.21 -3.98
CA GLU A 77 5.41 -12.14 -4.67
C GLU A 77 5.28 -13.56 -4.12
N ASN A 78 5.23 -14.58 -4.99
CA ASN A 78 5.26 -16.00 -4.62
C ASN A 78 4.26 -16.42 -3.52
N GLY A 79 3.04 -15.86 -3.54
CA GLY A 79 2.02 -16.12 -2.50
C GLY A 79 2.19 -15.28 -1.23
N GLY A 80 3.06 -14.27 -1.27
CA GLY A 80 3.17 -13.22 -0.27
C GLY A 80 1.92 -12.35 -0.19
N ARG A 81 1.85 -11.54 0.87
CA ARG A 81 0.69 -10.71 1.19
C ARG A 81 1.03 -9.22 1.31
N LEU A 82 2.24 -8.87 0.87
CA LEU A 82 2.74 -7.51 0.97
C LEU A 82 1.98 -6.59 0.00
N GLY A 83 1.29 -5.61 0.56
CA GLY A 83 0.93 -4.38 -0.13
C GLY A 83 1.59 -3.19 0.55
N LEU A 84 1.68 -2.08 -0.17
CA LEU A 84 2.02 -0.78 0.42
C LEU A 84 0.87 0.18 0.21
N GLU A 85 0.58 0.99 1.21
CA GLU A 85 -0.26 2.19 1.10
C GLU A 85 0.67 3.40 1.09
N GLY A 86 0.42 4.35 0.21
CA GLY A 86 1.17 5.59 0.19
C GLY A 86 0.30 6.82 0.03
N SER A 87 0.76 7.92 0.62
CA SER A 87 0.13 9.23 0.56
C SER A 87 1.20 10.30 0.31
N VAL A 88 0.99 11.13 -0.72
CA VAL A 88 1.93 12.17 -1.16
C VAL A 88 1.23 13.51 -1.20
N GLY A 89 1.93 14.61 -0.91
CA GLY A 89 1.40 15.98 -1.00
C GLY A 89 1.12 16.63 0.35
N GLY A 90 1.46 15.95 1.45
CA GLY A 90 1.70 16.58 2.74
C GLY A 90 3.11 17.15 2.84
N GLU A 91 3.58 17.43 4.05
CA GLU A 91 4.96 17.89 4.31
C GLU A 91 6.00 16.86 3.84
N GLU A 92 5.69 15.58 4.02
CA GLU A 92 6.49 14.44 3.56
C GLU A 92 5.58 13.33 3.01
N PRO A 93 6.07 12.51 2.05
CA PRO A 93 5.36 11.33 1.63
C PRO A 93 5.34 10.29 2.76
N VAL A 94 4.18 9.67 2.97
CA VAL A 94 4.02 8.56 3.90
C VAL A 94 3.86 7.29 3.08
N VAL A 95 4.62 6.26 3.41
CA VAL A 95 4.52 4.93 2.80
C VAL A 95 4.55 3.92 3.93
N ASP A 96 3.53 3.06 4.02
CA ASP A 96 3.42 2.05 5.07
C ASP A 96 2.93 0.73 4.49
N LYS A 97 3.18 -0.36 5.22
CA LYS A 97 2.79 -1.71 4.81
C LYS A 97 1.34 -2.01 5.11
N VAL A 98 0.68 -2.69 4.18
CA VAL A 98 -0.66 -3.22 4.34
C VAL A 98 -0.71 -4.69 3.98
N VAL A 99 -1.62 -5.42 4.61
CA VAL A 99 -1.86 -6.82 4.30
C VAL A 99 -2.88 -6.90 3.16
N ALA A 100 -2.46 -7.50 2.05
CA ALA A 100 -3.35 -7.86 0.95
C ALA A 100 -3.76 -9.34 1.01
N PRO A 101 -4.95 -9.71 0.50
CA PRO A 101 -5.32 -11.10 0.29
C PRO A 101 -4.27 -11.84 -0.54
N ALA A 102 -3.87 -13.05 -0.14
CA ALA A 102 -2.87 -13.85 -0.85
C ALA A 102 -3.29 -14.22 -2.29
N THR A 103 -4.60 -14.26 -2.54
CA THR A 103 -5.19 -14.64 -3.83
C THR A 103 -6.38 -13.74 -4.15
N GLY A 104 -6.67 -13.57 -5.43
CA GLY A 104 -7.79 -12.76 -5.89
C GLY A 104 -7.43 -11.28 -6.05
N PRO A 105 -8.44 -10.41 -6.28
CA PRO A 105 -8.22 -9.00 -6.50
C PRO A 105 -7.51 -8.35 -5.30
N PHE A 106 -6.67 -7.37 -5.59
CA PHE A 106 -6.03 -6.58 -4.55
C PHE A 106 -7.11 -5.83 -3.75
N ALA A 107 -7.09 -6.02 -2.43
CA ALA A 107 -7.90 -5.27 -1.49
C ALA A 107 -7.01 -4.99 -0.28
N ALA A 108 -6.62 -3.74 -0.06
CA ALA A 108 -5.84 -3.40 1.11
C ALA A 108 -6.69 -3.66 2.36
N GLY A 109 -6.29 -4.66 3.15
CA GLY A 109 -6.81 -4.80 4.51
C GLY A 109 -6.30 -3.62 5.30
N ARG A 110 -7.20 -2.80 5.86
CA ARG A 110 -6.82 -1.75 6.81
C ARG A 110 -6.07 -2.42 7.96
N SER A 111 -4.75 -2.31 7.98
CA SER A 111 -3.92 -2.62 9.14
C SER A 111 -4.38 -1.65 10.24
N GLN A 112 -5.24 -2.10 11.16
CA GLN A 112 -5.62 -1.28 12.31
C GLN A 112 -4.40 -1.20 13.23
N ARG A 113 -3.78 -0.02 13.25
CA ARG A 113 -2.71 0.35 14.17
C ARG A 113 -3.23 0.45 15.61
#